data_AF-A0A956C8Z7-F1
#
_entry.id   AF-A0A956C8Z7-F1
#
_cell.length_a   1.000
_cell.length_b   1.000
_cell.length_c   1.000
_cell.angle_alpha   90.00
_cell.angle_beta   90.00
_cell.angle_gamma   90.00
#
_symmetry.space_group_name_H-M   'P 1'
#
loop_
_entity.id
_entity.type
_entity.pdbx_description
1 polymer ?
#
loop_
_entity_poly.entity_id
_entity_poly.type
_entity_poly.pdbx_seq_one_letter_code
_entity_poly.pdbx_strand_id
1 'polypeptide(L)'
;MSRHAALYATLVLALAGCRSLPERAEGSARAAPLASAAVEVDTAYQSCRERIAALRKQPALPGAPEFDAQRADVLGRARGEPMVFVREPRATPDAALPKAALDAKKAFAHGSPFARVRGEKLRLRGDKPGLRALVLREGYVYSADPVEALALVTRLELPDLFDEETIYLQRGAKTLALSRVEAKPLRYQQSDGRTAELLFGDRVAVERADLAPPLHRDLRRLAHEIGFERAKITLRTAQGLVADLRFSGEWAKAVLDSDGAKLSLRCLAERQDRRTRFSRWIASDAPRRRGLARLRAAVDRELAEALPFDRPRHEETADRDGQLRPAWRWAYRAGLTAFSYDDESYPVYDVEGRPHPPQVCVDFVLDSYERASGTWFTAKGNTPTRVVGALDFDDLGIKNRRGVLAFEKFAEDSPELFEHLRFEAEDRVKFLERRRFFSFLVEHADTFRAGDVVAIQGRKGDGNIHQHAILIEDTDPVTGFPDALADQMKRPRRRTWEGIMAEAPLRSLLYRVRPKKRVTTQLER
;
A
#
# COMPACT_ATOMS: atom_id res chain seq x y z
N MET A 1 29.65 26.22 30.80
CA MET A 1 31.07 26.65 30.80
C MET A 1 31.50 26.81 29.34
N SER A 2 32.07 27.99 29.01
CA SER A 2 32.70 28.49 27.75
C SER A 2 32.21 27.95 26.39
N ARG A 3 31.49 28.70 25.54
CA ARG A 3 31.86 29.91 24.72
C ARG A 3 33.15 29.77 23.92
N HIS A 4 33.04 29.64 22.59
CA HIS A 4 33.92 30.35 21.64
C HIS A 4 33.18 30.69 20.34
N ALA A 5 33.08 31.99 20.10
CA ALA A 5 32.75 32.64 18.83
C ALA A 5 34.06 33.19 18.24
N ALA A 6 34.20 33.19 16.92
CA ALA A 6 35.26 33.94 16.24
C ALA A 6 34.70 34.59 14.97
N LEU A 7 34.59 35.93 15.04
CA LEU A 7 34.43 36.84 13.92
C LEU A 7 35.69 36.85 13.05
N TYR A 8 35.53 37.02 11.75
CA TYR A 8 36.49 37.76 10.92
C TYR A 8 35.74 38.76 10.04
N ALA A 9 36.01 40.03 10.30
CA ALA A 9 35.69 41.16 9.45
C ALA A 9 37.03 41.76 9.03
N THR A 10 37.24 41.99 7.73
CA THR A 10 38.22 42.98 7.28
C THR A 10 37.63 43.79 6.12
N LEU A 11 37.79 45.09 6.29
CA LEU A 11 37.31 46.23 5.54
C LEU A 11 38.28 46.54 4.38
N VAL A 12 37.76 46.90 3.20
CA VAL A 12 38.51 47.75 2.24
C VAL A 12 37.54 48.81 1.70
N LEU A 13 37.97 50.07 1.84
CA LEU A 13 37.28 51.30 1.48
C LEU A 13 38.21 52.10 0.55
N ALA A 14 37.61 53.03 -0.21
CA ALA A 14 38.18 54.08 -1.08
C ALA A 14 38.26 53.74 -2.59
N LEU A 15 37.92 54.61 -3.55
CA LEU A 15 37.47 56.02 -3.54
C LEU A 15 36.93 56.40 -4.94
N ALA A 16 36.02 57.39 -4.95
CA ALA A 16 35.84 58.49 -5.92
C ALA A 16 35.59 58.21 -7.42
N GLY A 17 34.40 58.66 -7.87
CA GLY A 17 34.11 58.95 -9.26
C GLY A 17 32.89 59.88 -9.38
N CYS A 18 33.10 61.18 -9.13
CA CYS A 18 32.12 62.22 -9.47
C CYS A 18 31.96 62.30 -10.99
N ARG A 19 30.74 62.14 -11.50
CA ARG A 19 30.37 62.63 -12.83
C ARG A 19 29.08 63.45 -12.75
N SER A 20 29.21 64.66 -13.26
CA SER A 20 28.21 65.70 -13.41
C SER A 20 26.98 65.23 -14.19
N LEU A 21 25.81 65.59 -13.67
CA LEU A 21 24.51 65.45 -14.32
C LEU A 21 24.33 66.54 -15.38
N PRO A 22 23.82 66.23 -16.58
CA PRO A 22 23.24 67.23 -17.45
C PRO A 22 21.78 67.50 -17.04
N GLU A 23 21.51 68.77 -16.82
CA GLU A 23 20.20 69.42 -16.81
C GLU A 23 19.35 68.92 -18.00
N ARG A 24 18.17 68.38 -17.72
CA ARG A 24 17.16 68.07 -18.75
C ARG A 24 15.78 68.48 -18.29
N ALA A 25 15.39 69.63 -18.84
CA ALA A 25 14.06 70.15 -19.13
C ALA A 25 12.85 69.40 -18.54
N GLU A 26 12.14 70.10 -17.67
CA GLU A 26 10.75 69.83 -17.28
C GLU A 26 9.83 69.89 -18.51
N GLY A 27 9.68 68.74 -19.19
CA GLY A 27 8.62 68.49 -20.13
C GLY A 27 7.43 67.86 -19.41
N SER A 28 6.37 68.64 -19.20
CA SER A 28 5.06 68.20 -18.73
C SER A 28 4.48 67.12 -19.65
N ALA A 29 4.76 65.85 -19.36
CA ALA A 29 4.13 64.71 -19.98
C ALA A 29 2.85 64.38 -19.21
N ARG A 30 1.69 64.66 -19.83
CA ARG A 30 0.37 64.16 -19.40
C ARG A 30 0.48 62.68 -19.06
N ALA A 31 0.24 62.34 -17.79
CA ALA A 31 0.09 60.96 -17.35
C ALA A 31 -1.03 60.30 -18.17
N ALA A 32 -0.66 59.34 -19.02
CA ALA A 32 -1.61 58.44 -19.63
C ALA A 32 -2.39 57.73 -18.51
N PRO A 33 -3.72 57.57 -18.61
CA PRO A 33 -4.47 56.84 -17.62
C PRO A 33 -3.87 55.44 -17.52
N LEU A 34 -3.45 55.06 -16.31
CA LEU A 34 -3.12 53.68 -15.97
C LEU A 34 -4.31 52.84 -16.41
N ALA A 35 -4.17 52.17 -17.56
CA ALA A 35 -5.14 51.22 -18.02
C ALA A 35 -5.31 50.22 -16.88
N SER A 36 -6.47 50.25 -16.24
CA SER A 36 -6.88 49.27 -15.25
C SER A 36 -6.70 47.92 -15.93
N ALA A 37 -5.62 47.21 -15.57
CA ALA A 37 -5.38 45.87 -16.05
C ALA A 37 -6.59 45.06 -15.59
N ALA A 38 -7.52 44.81 -16.51
CA ALA A 38 -8.71 44.04 -16.24
C ALA A 38 -8.26 42.73 -15.59
N VAL A 39 -8.67 42.52 -14.35
CA VAL A 39 -8.35 41.29 -13.62
C VAL A 39 -8.98 40.16 -14.42
N GLU A 40 -8.16 39.43 -15.15
CA GLU A 40 -8.61 38.30 -15.96
C GLU A 40 -9.28 37.30 -15.00
N VAL A 41 -10.60 37.15 -15.15
CA VAL A 41 -11.40 36.33 -14.25
C VAL A 41 -11.08 34.87 -14.55
N ASP A 42 -10.51 34.17 -13.58
CA ASP A 42 -10.23 32.74 -13.66
C ASP A 42 -11.55 31.94 -13.64
N THR A 43 -12.14 31.75 -14.81
CA THR A 43 -13.45 31.10 -15.00
C THR A 43 -13.46 29.65 -14.51
N ALA A 44 -12.35 28.91 -14.66
CA ALA A 44 -12.23 27.54 -14.18
C ALA A 44 -12.21 27.48 -12.65
N TYR A 45 -11.56 28.44 -11.99
CA TYR A 45 -11.61 28.57 -10.52
C TYR A 45 -13.04 28.82 -10.04
N GLN A 46 -13.73 29.79 -10.64
CA GLN A 46 -15.11 30.11 -10.26
C GLN A 46 -16.07 28.94 -10.52
N SER A 47 -15.98 28.29 -11.69
CA SER A 47 -16.79 27.11 -11.99
C SER A 47 -16.57 25.97 -10.99
N CYS A 48 -15.32 25.75 -10.55
CA CYS A 48 -15.06 24.73 -9.54
C CYS A 48 -15.65 25.11 -8.17
N ARG A 49 -15.59 26.39 -7.78
CA ARG A 49 -16.24 26.89 -6.55
C ARG A 49 -17.76 26.75 -6.60
N GLU A 50 -18.38 27.03 -7.73
CA GLU A 50 -19.81 26.83 -7.95
C GLU A 50 -20.20 25.36 -7.79
N ARG A 51 -19.38 24.43 -8.30
CA ARG A 51 -19.57 22.98 -8.09
C ARG A 51 -19.47 22.58 -6.62
N ILE A 52 -18.49 23.13 -5.89
CA ILE A 52 -18.40 22.92 -4.43
C ILE A 52 -19.64 23.47 -3.73
N ALA A 53 -20.11 24.66 -4.11
CA ALA A 53 -21.32 25.26 -3.55
C ALA A 53 -22.57 24.41 -3.85
N ALA A 54 -22.66 23.86 -5.06
CA ALA A 54 -23.74 22.95 -5.45
C ALA A 54 -23.72 21.65 -4.63
N LEU A 55 -22.54 21.03 -4.42
CA LEU A 55 -22.42 19.85 -3.56
C LEU A 55 -22.78 20.16 -2.10
N ARG A 56 -22.39 21.32 -1.58
CA ARG A 56 -22.74 21.75 -0.20
C ARG A 56 -24.23 21.95 0.03
N LYS A 57 -25.02 22.18 -1.03
CA LYS A 57 -26.49 22.23 -0.95
C LYS A 57 -27.13 20.85 -0.87
N GLN A 58 -26.38 19.77 -1.16
CA GLN A 58 -26.87 18.40 -1.04
C GLN A 58 -26.78 17.91 0.41
N PRO A 59 -27.58 16.92 0.81
CA PRO A 59 -27.45 16.28 2.10
C PRO A 59 -26.03 15.71 2.29
N ALA A 60 -25.35 16.17 3.33
CA ALA A 60 -24.07 15.62 3.73
C ALA A 60 -24.28 14.20 4.30
N LEU A 61 -23.48 13.25 3.83
CA LEU A 61 -23.48 11.89 4.33
C LEU A 61 -22.40 11.72 5.41
N PRO A 62 -22.67 10.94 6.47
CA PRO A 62 -21.85 10.94 7.70
C PRO A 62 -20.50 10.24 7.55
N GLY A 63 -20.28 9.46 6.50
CA GLY A 63 -19.13 8.55 6.41
C GLY A 63 -19.24 7.40 7.41
N ALA A 64 -18.09 6.84 7.80
CA ALA A 64 -17.99 5.79 8.82
C ALA A 64 -17.07 6.29 9.95
N PRO A 65 -17.57 7.16 10.85
CA PRO A 65 -16.72 7.89 11.79
C PRO A 65 -15.97 6.97 12.77
N GLU A 66 -16.59 5.88 13.22
CA GLU A 66 -15.94 4.92 14.11
C GLU A 66 -14.77 4.21 13.42
N PHE A 67 -14.97 3.74 12.19
CA PHE A 67 -13.90 3.17 11.38
C PHE A 67 -12.83 4.21 11.04
N ASP A 68 -13.21 5.43 10.63
CA ASP A 68 -12.27 6.49 10.29
C ASP A 68 -11.37 6.86 11.50
N ALA A 69 -11.90 6.80 12.73
CA ALA A 69 -11.14 7.00 13.96
C ALA A 69 -10.17 5.84 14.29
N GLN A 70 -10.50 4.61 13.90
CA GLN A 70 -9.69 3.40 14.13
C GLN A 70 -8.96 2.92 12.86
N ARG A 71 -8.95 3.73 11.80
CA ARG A 71 -8.61 3.30 10.44
C ARG A 71 -7.24 2.65 10.33
N ALA A 72 -6.24 3.25 10.97
CA ALA A 72 -4.88 2.71 10.99
C ALA A 72 -4.79 1.39 11.79
N ASP A 73 -5.48 1.27 12.92
CA ASP A 73 -5.54 0.02 13.69
C ASP A 73 -6.25 -1.09 12.91
N VAL A 74 -7.34 -0.79 12.21
CA VAL A 74 -8.06 -1.77 11.37
C VAL A 74 -7.17 -2.21 10.22
N LEU A 75 -6.64 -1.27 9.43
CA LEU A 75 -5.80 -1.58 8.25
C LEU A 75 -4.44 -2.20 8.63
N GLY A 76 -3.90 -1.87 9.81
CA GLY A 76 -2.69 -2.48 10.35
C GLY A 76 -2.86 -3.93 10.78
N ARG A 77 -4.12 -4.38 10.98
CA ARG A 77 -4.44 -5.74 11.43
C ARG A 77 -5.10 -6.56 10.35
N ALA A 78 -6.25 -6.09 9.84
CA ALA A 78 -7.08 -6.78 8.88
C ALA A 78 -6.67 -6.41 7.45
N ARG A 79 -6.31 -7.42 6.65
CA ARG A 79 -5.95 -7.21 5.25
C ARG A 79 -7.19 -6.77 4.47
N GLY A 80 -7.07 -5.67 3.71
CA GLY A 80 -8.20 -5.08 2.99
C GLY A 80 -7.82 -3.92 2.10
N GLU A 81 -8.84 -3.27 1.54
CA GLU A 81 -8.70 -2.02 0.80
C GLU A 81 -8.99 -0.82 1.73
N PRO A 82 -8.22 0.28 1.65
CA PRO A 82 -8.43 1.49 2.43
C PRO A 82 -9.59 2.31 1.84
N MET A 83 -10.78 1.75 1.95
CA MET A 83 -11.99 2.33 1.39
C MET A 83 -12.46 3.57 2.14
N VAL A 84 -13.16 4.46 1.45
CA VAL A 84 -13.85 5.60 2.05
C VAL A 84 -15.34 5.37 1.96
N PHE A 85 -16.01 5.18 3.09
CA PHE A 85 -17.47 5.02 3.11
C PHE A 85 -18.18 6.38 3.04
N VAL A 86 -19.30 6.44 2.31
CA VAL A 86 -20.23 7.58 2.34
C VAL A 86 -21.15 7.51 3.55
N ARG A 87 -21.47 6.30 4.01
CA ARG A 87 -22.07 6.00 5.31
C ARG A 87 -21.61 4.63 5.77
N GLU A 88 -21.65 4.39 7.08
CA GLU A 88 -21.37 3.08 7.64
C GLU A 88 -22.33 1.98 7.11
N PRO A 89 -21.81 0.79 6.75
CA PRO A 89 -22.63 -0.38 6.43
C PRO A 89 -23.44 -0.85 7.65
N ARG A 90 -24.74 -1.09 7.46
CA ARG A 90 -25.67 -1.47 8.52
C ARG A 90 -25.65 -2.98 8.75
N ALA A 91 -25.72 -3.38 10.01
CA ALA A 91 -26.02 -4.76 10.36
C ALA A 91 -27.45 -5.13 9.94
N THR A 92 -27.68 -6.42 9.68
CA THR A 92 -29.04 -6.92 9.42
C THR A 92 -29.94 -6.65 10.63
N PRO A 93 -31.12 -6.03 10.45
CA PRO A 93 -32.07 -5.80 11.53
C PRO A 93 -32.55 -7.11 12.15
N ASP A 94 -32.83 -7.11 13.46
CA ASP A 94 -33.25 -8.31 14.19
C ASP A 94 -34.51 -8.96 13.59
N ALA A 95 -35.46 -8.14 13.13
CA ALA A 95 -36.69 -8.61 12.49
C ALA A 95 -36.44 -9.33 11.14
N ALA A 96 -35.28 -9.13 10.52
CA ALA A 96 -34.89 -9.78 9.26
C ALA A 96 -33.95 -10.98 9.49
N LEU A 97 -33.57 -11.27 10.74
CA LEU A 97 -32.72 -12.41 11.07
C LEU A 97 -33.57 -13.68 11.30
N PRO A 98 -33.17 -14.83 10.73
CA PRO A 98 -33.69 -16.13 11.16
C PRO A 98 -33.48 -16.33 12.66
N LYS A 99 -34.37 -17.09 13.32
CA LYS A 99 -34.30 -17.32 14.78
C LYS A 99 -32.92 -17.80 15.23
N ALA A 100 -32.31 -18.76 14.52
CA ALA A 100 -30.98 -19.27 14.82
C ALA A 100 -29.89 -18.18 14.75
N ALA A 101 -29.96 -17.28 13.76
CA ALA A 101 -29.05 -16.16 13.62
C ALA A 101 -29.28 -15.07 14.69
N LEU A 102 -30.53 -14.87 15.12
CA LEU A 102 -30.86 -13.95 16.22
C LEU A 102 -30.32 -14.46 17.56
N ASP A 103 -30.47 -15.76 17.85
CA ASP A 103 -29.92 -16.38 19.06
C ASP A 103 -28.38 -16.34 19.04
N ALA A 104 -27.79 -16.62 17.88
CA ALA A 104 -26.36 -16.43 17.62
C ALA A 104 -25.90 -14.99 17.85
N LYS A 105 -26.65 -13.99 17.38
CA LYS A 105 -26.33 -12.56 17.57
C LYS A 105 -26.24 -12.17 19.05
N LYS A 106 -27.13 -12.68 19.89
CA LYS A 106 -27.08 -12.45 21.34
C LYS A 106 -25.81 -13.04 21.96
N ALA A 107 -25.43 -14.25 21.55
CA ALA A 107 -24.16 -14.86 21.97
C ALA A 107 -22.94 -14.08 21.42
N PHE A 108 -23.06 -13.53 20.20
CA PHE A 108 -22.05 -12.70 19.55
C PHE A 108 -21.81 -11.37 20.25
N ALA A 109 -22.65 -10.94 21.20
CA ALA A 109 -22.37 -9.76 22.00
C ALA A 109 -21.28 -10.01 23.07
N HIS A 110 -20.96 -11.27 23.39
CA HIS A 110 -20.11 -11.64 24.53
C HIS A 110 -18.89 -12.47 24.13
N GLY A 111 -17.74 -12.21 24.76
CA GLY A 111 -16.49 -12.94 24.55
C GLY A 111 -15.52 -12.27 23.55
N SER A 112 -14.37 -12.92 23.30
CA SER A 112 -13.35 -12.36 22.42
C SER A 112 -13.78 -12.45 20.94
N PRO A 113 -13.48 -11.44 20.09
CA PRO A 113 -13.94 -11.42 18.70
C PRO A 113 -13.60 -12.70 17.91
N PHE A 114 -12.41 -13.25 18.12
CA PHE A 114 -12.00 -14.52 17.50
C PHE A 114 -12.83 -15.72 17.92
N ALA A 115 -13.12 -15.86 19.23
CA ALA A 115 -13.92 -16.96 19.74
C ALA A 115 -15.35 -16.88 19.21
N ARG A 116 -15.90 -15.65 19.13
CA ARG A 116 -17.23 -15.40 18.59
C ARG A 116 -17.33 -15.76 17.12
N VAL A 117 -16.48 -15.19 16.25
CA VAL A 117 -16.52 -15.49 14.79
C VAL A 117 -16.35 -16.99 14.53
N ARG A 118 -15.41 -17.65 15.23
CA ARG A 118 -15.24 -19.11 15.12
C ARG A 118 -16.47 -19.88 15.62
N GLY A 119 -17.03 -19.49 16.75
CA GLY A 119 -18.19 -20.12 17.36
C GLY A 119 -19.42 -20.05 16.45
N GLU A 120 -19.69 -18.88 15.86
CA GLU A 120 -20.81 -18.70 14.94
C GLU A 120 -20.62 -19.42 13.62
N LYS A 121 -19.41 -19.40 13.07
CA LYS A 121 -19.07 -20.22 11.89
C LYS A 121 -19.42 -21.70 12.12
N LEU A 122 -19.11 -22.24 13.30
CA LEU A 122 -19.42 -23.63 13.63
C LEU A 122 -20.91 -23.85 13.89
N ARG A 123 -21.57 -22.94 14.61
CA ARG A 123 -23.00 -23.05 14.97
C ARG A 123 -23.91 -22.93 13.76
N LEU A 124 -23.60 -22.01 12.85
CA LEU A 124 -24.39 -21.71 11.65
C LEU A 124 -23.81 -22.38 10.39
N ARG A 125 -22.95 -23.40 10.52
CA ARG A 125 -22.35 -24.10 9.36
C ARG A 125 -23.37 -24.66 8.36
N GLY A 126 -24.58 -24.99 8.83
CA GLY A 126 -25.70 -25.48 8.01
C GLY A 126 -26.69 -24.40 7.60
N ASP A 127 -26.49 -23.16 8.07
CA ASP A 127 -27.33 -21.98 7.76
C ASP A 127 -26.41 -20.83 7.31
N LYS A 128 -25.83 -21.00 6.11
CA LYS A 128 -24.96 -19.97 5.53
C LYS A 128 -25.66 -18.63 5.32
N PRO A 129 -26.95 -18.57 4.87
CA PRO A 129 -27.68 -17.31 4.83
C PRO A 129 -27.77 -16.61 6.18
N GLY A 130 -28.04 -17.35 7.26
CA GLY A 130 -28.02 -16.83 8.63
C GLY A 130 -26.65 -16.34 9.07
N LEU A 131 -25.58 -17.09 8.76
CA LEU A 131 -24.21 -16.66 9.05
C LEU A 131 -23.86 -15.38 8.30
N ARG A 132 -24.17 -15.29 7.00
CA ARG A 132 -23.99 -14.07 6.18
C ARG A 132 -24.70 -12.88 6.79
N ALA A 133 -25.97 -13.04 7.15
CA ALA A 133 -26.78 -11.96 7.73
C ALA A 133 -26.23 -11.48 9.08
N LEU A 134 -25.55 -12.35 9.83
CA LEU A 134 -24.91 -12.03 11.10
C LEU A 134 -23.56 -11.32 10.93
N VAL A 135 -22.69 -11.81 10.05
CA VAL A 135 -21.28 -11.36 9.97
C VAL A 135 -21.02 -10.33 8.87
N LEU A 136 -21.88 -10.25 7.86
CA LEU A 136 -21.80 -9.23 6.80
C LEU A 136 -22.77 -8.08 7.10
N ARG A 137 -22.35 -6.86 6.77
CA ARG A 137 -23.16 -5.64 6.92
C ARG A 137 -23.51 -5.09 5.55
N GLU A 138 -24.75 -5.27 5.11
CA GLU A 138 -25.18 -4.96 3.73
C GLU A 138 -24.27 -5.63 2.66
N GLY A 139 -23.82 -6.84 2.97
CA GLY A 139 -22.88 -7.62 2.16
C GLY A 139 -21.40 -7.29 2.37
N TYR A 140 -21.06 -6.25 3.15
CA TYR A 140 -19.68 -5.88 3.45
C TYR A 140 -19.06 -6.71 4.57
N VAL A 141 -17.81 -7.12 4.37
CA VAL A 141 -16.93 -7.59 5.43
C VAL A 141 -16.41 -6.37 6.18
N TYR A 142 -17.11 -6.00 7.26
CA TYR A 142 -16.86 -4.75 7.97
C TYR A 142 -17.06 -4.88 9.47
N SER A 143 -16.12 -4.33 10.22
CA SER A 143 -16.27 -3.91 11.62
C SER A 143 -15.39 -2.69 11.86
N ALA A 144 -15.87 -1.73 12.65
CA ALA A 144 -15.05 -0.62 13.14
C ALA A 144 -14.10 -1.07 14.27
N ASP A 145 -14.36 -2.22 14.91
CA ASP A 145 -13.46 -2.81 15.90
C ASP A 145 -12.28 -3.50 15.19
N PRO A 146 -11.02 -3.10 15.46
CA PRO A 146 -9.85 -3.66 14.78
C PRO A 146 -9.62 -5.16 15.01
N VAL A 147 -10.00 -5.68 16.18
CA VAL A 147 -9.80 -7.10 16.53
C VAL A 147 -10.88 -7.96 15.87
N GLU A 148 -12.12 -7.46 15.79
CA GLU A 148 -13.20 -8.11 15.06
C GLU A 148 -12.96 -8.10 13.56
N ALA A 149 -12.53 -6.97 12.98
CA ALA A 149 -12.15 -6.89 11.58
C ALA A 149 -11.09 -7.95 11.22
N LEU A 150 -10.07 -8.10 12.08
CA LEU A 150 -9.06 -9.15 11.94
C LEU A 150 -9.66 -10.55 12.05
N ALA A 151 -10.55 -10.78 13.03
CA ALA A 151 -11.20 -12.07 13.22
C ALA A 151 -12.03 -12.48 11.98
N LEU A 152 -12.79 -11.55 11.40
CA LEU A 152 -13.59 -11.79 10.19
C LEU A 152 -12.72 -12.30 9.03
N VAL A 153 -11.64 -11.58 8.69
CA VAL A 153 -10.80 -11.90 7.52
C VAL A 153 -9.85 -13.08 7.72
N THR A 154 -9.66 -13.54 8.97
CA THR A 154 -8.77 -14.68 9.28
C THR A 154 -9.51 -15.96 9.62
N ARG A 155 -10.81 -15.89 9.96
CA ARG A 155 -11.60 -17.05 10.39
C ARG A 155 -12.73 -17.42 9.43
N LEU A 156 -13.13 -16.50 8.56
CA LEU A 156 -14.14 -16.73 7.53
C LEU A 156 -13.48 -16.84 6.16
N GLU A 157 -13.96 -17.80 5.39
CA GLU A 157 -13.67 -18.00 3.98
C GLU A 157 -14.98 -17.91 3.19
N LEU A 158 -14.90 -17.65 1.88
CA LEU A 158 -16.09 -17.58 1.04
C LEU A 158 -16.97 -18.86 1.09
N PRO A 159 -16.41 -20.09 1.13
CA PRO A 159 -17.19 -21.32 1.30
C PRO A 159 -17.88 -21.47 2.65
N ASP A 160 -17.49 -20.72 3.68
CA ASP A 160 -18.26 -20.68 4.93
C ASP A 160 -19.57 -19.91 4.76
N LEU A 161 -19.58 -18.95 3.83
CA LEU A 161 -20.65 -17.97 3.65
C LEU A 161 -21.56 -18.31 2.48
N PHE A 162 -21.07 -19.03 1.46
CA PHE A 162 -21.80 -19.25 0.21
C PHE A 162 -21.77 -20.72 -0.22
N ASP A 163 -22.89 -21.16 -0.81
CA ASP A 163 -23.00 -22.46 -1.49
C ASP A 163 -23.20 -22.34 -3.00
N GLU A 164 -23.48 -21.13 -3.47
CA GLU A 164 -23.85 -20.83 -4.84
C GLU A 164 -22.67 -21.10 -5.80
N GLU A 165 -22.95 -21.65 -6.99
CA GLU A 165 -21.90 -21.98 -7.98
C GLU A 165 -21.12 -20.74 -8.40
N THR A 166 -21.83 -19.62 -8.53
CA THR A 166 -21.24 -18.31 -8.81
C THR A 166 -21.68 -17.31 -7.76
N ILE A 167 -20.74 -16.50 -7.30
CA ILE A 167 -20.99 -15.32 -6.47
C ILE A 167 -20.25 -14.12 -7.05
N TYR A 168 -20.62 -12.92 -6.62
CA TYR A 168 -19.97 -11.68 -7.03
C TYR A 168 -19.32 -10.98 -5.84
N LEU A 169 -18.08 -10.56 -6.02
CA LEU A 169 -17.28 -9.83 -5.03
C LEU A 169 -16.91 -8.46 -5.59
N GLN A 170 -17.24 -7.39 -4.88
CA GLN A 170 -16.80 -6.04 -5.15
C GLN A 170 -15.65 -5.66 -4.22
N ARG A 171 -14.50 -5.30 -4.81
CA ARG A 171 -13.29 -4.83 -4.13
C ARG A 171 -12.82 -3.53 -4.76
N GLY A 172 -12.87 -2.44 -3.99
CA GLY A 172 -12.71 -1.10 -4.54
C GLY A 172 -13.67 -0.86 -5.71
N ALA A 173 -13.19 -0.28 -6.80
CA ALA A 173 -14.01 -0.03 -7.98
C ALA A 173 -14.28 -1.27 -8.87
N LYS A 174 -13.79 -2.47 -8.53
CA LYS A 174 -13.90 -3.68 -9.36
C LYS A 174 -14.98 -4.63 -8.83
N THR A 175 -15.70 -5.28 -9.73
CA THR A 175 -16.58 -6.40 -9.43
C THR A 175 -16.05 -7.65 -10.14
N LEU A 176 -15.85 -8.71 -9.38
CA LEU A 176 -15.33 -10.00 -9.83
C LEU A 176 -16.45 -11.04 -9.73
N ALA A 177 -16.66 -11.81 -10.80
CA ALA A 177 -17.43 -13.04 -10.72
C ALA A 177 -16.49 -14.15 -10.23
N LEU A 178 -16.94 -14.90 -9.23
CA LEU A 178 -16.16 -15.97 -8.62
C LEU A 178 -16.89 -17.29 -8.81
N SER A 179 -16.16 -18.29 -9.29
CA SER A 179 -16.70 -19.64 -9.49
C SER A 179 -16.30 -20.55 -8.35
N ARG A 180 -17.25 -21.32 -7.85
CA ARG A 180 -17.02 -22.34 -6.82
C ARG A 180 -16.26 -23.52 -7.42
N VAL A 181 -15.29 -24.05 -6.67
CA VAL A 181 -14.48 -25.20 -7.06
C VAL A 181 -14.58 -26.28 -5.99
N GLU A 182 -15.14 -27.43 -6.38
CA GLU A 182 -15.35 -28.63 -5.55
C GLU A 182 -14.06 -29.43 -5.29
N ALA A 183 -12.94 -28.73 -5.08
CA ALA A 183 -11.70 -29.34 -4.62
C ALA A 183 -11.71 -29.48 -3.09
N LYS A 184 -10.78 -30.28 -2.53
CA LYS A 184 -10.53 -30.30 -1.08
C LYS A 184 -9.23 -29.51 -0.80
N PRO A 185 -9.27 -28.39 -0.05
CA PRO A 185 -10.46 -27.74 0.51
C PRO A 185 -11.30 -26.99 -0.55
N LEU A 186 -12.59 -26.85 -0.26
CA LEU A 186 -13.54 -26.07 -1.06
C LEU A 186 -13.07 -24.63 -1.15
N ARG A 187 -13.29 -23.99 -2.30
CA ARG A 187 -12.85 -22.61 -2.53
C ARG A 187 -13.63 -21.95 -3.65
N TYR A 188 -13.55 -20.62 -3.69
CA TYR A 188 -13.95 -19.83 -4.85
C TYR A 188 -12.71 -19.36 -5.60
N GLN A 189 -12.79 -19.30 -6.93
CA GLN A 189 -11.71 -18.85 -7.80
C GLN A 189 -12.16 -17.71 -8.69
N GLN A 190 -11.21 -16.83 -9.01
CA GLN A 190 -11.35 -15.83 -10.07
C GLN A 190 -11.22 -16.49 -11.44
N SER A 191 -11.56 -15.75 -12.50
CA SER A 191 -11.45 -16.23 -13.89
C SER A 191 -10.03 -16.61 -14.33
N ASP A 192 -9.01 -16.13 -13.62
CA ASP A 192 -7.59 -16.47 -13.84
C ASP A 192 -7.13 -17.71 -13.04
N GLY A 193 -8.04 -18.42 -12.39
CA GLY A 193 -7.78 -19.63 -11.59
C GLY A 193 -7.27 -19.35 -10.17
N ARG A 194 -6.96 -18.10 -9.81
CA ARG A 194 -6.50 -17.77 -8.45
C ARG A 194 -7.64 -17.91 -7.45
N THR A 195 -7.34 -18.50 -6.31
CA THR A 195 -8.28 -18.55 -5.18
C THR A 195 -8.62 -17.14 -4.71
N ALA A 196 -9.93 -16.87 -4.59
CA ALA A 196 -10.42 -15.64 -4.02
C ALA A 196 -10.38 -15.72 -2.49
N GLU A 197 -9.75 -14.72 -1.88
CA GLU A 197 -9.70 -14.56 -0.43
C GLU A 197 -10.67 -13.47 -0.02
N LEU A 198 -11.30 -13.66 1.15
CA LEU A 198 -12.18 -12.67 1.76
C LEU A 198 -11.34 -11.61 2.48
N LEU A 199 -11.48 -10.34 2.08
CA LEU A 199 -10.73 -9.21 2.66
C LEU A 199 -11.64 -8.21 3.35
N PHE A 200 -11.06 -7.41 4.24
CA PHE A 200 -11.76 -6.30 4.87
C PHE A 200 -12.20 -5.29 3.81
N GLY A 201 -13.47 -4.92 3.86
CA GLY A 201 -14.07 -4.01 2.89
C GLY A 201 -14.65 -4.67 1.65
N ASP A 202 -14.42 -5.97 1.41
CA ASP A 202 -15.10 -6.65 0.31
C ASP A 202 -16.61 -6.61 0.51
N ARG A 203 -17.36 -6.36 -0.57
CA ARG A 203 -18.81 -6.57 -0.60
C ARG A 203 -19.11 -7.81 -1.42
N VAL A 204 -19.85 -8.77 -0.87
CA VAL A 204 -20.14 -10.04 -1.54
C VAL A 204 -21.65 -10.25 -1.64
N ALA A 205 -22.11 -10.74 -2.79
CA ALA A 205 -23.51 -11.07 -3.05
C ALA A 205 -23.65 -12.26 -4.00
N VAL A 206 -24.83 -12.88 -4.01
CA VAL A 206 -25.18 -13.95 -4.95
C VAL A 206 -25.46 -13.36 -6.34
N GLU A 207 -26.25 -12.29 -6.40
CA GLU A 207 -26.54 -11.58 -7.64
C GLU A 207 -25.67 -10.34 -7.79
N ARG A 208 -25.26 -10.06 -9.03
CA ARG A 208 -24.42 -8.89 -9.32
C ARG A 208 -25.14 -7.57 -9.00
N ALA A 209 -26.46 -7.53 -9.21
CA ALA A 209 -27.27 -6.34 -8.99
C ALA A 209 -27.28 -5.90 -7.51
N ASP A 210 -27.19 -6.85 -6.57
CA ASP A 210 -27.22 -6.60 -5.12
C ASP A 210 -25.96 -5.85 -4.61
N LEU A 211 -24.92 -5.76 -5.44
CA LEU A 211 -23.72 -4.97 -5.15
C LEU A 211 -23.91 -3.47 -5.41
N ALA A 212 -25.01 -3.06 -6.04
CA ALA A 212 -25.30 -1.67 -6.37
C ALA A 212 -26.42 -1.07 -5.50
N PRO A 213 -26.35 0.23 -5.14
CA PRO A 213 -25.19 1.10 -5.25
C PRO A 213 -24.14 0.80 -4.14
N PRO A 214 -22.83 1.00 -4.39
CA PRO A 214 -21.80 0.80 -3.38
C PRO A 214 -21.75 1.95 -2.35
N LEU A 215 -21.48 1.59 -1.10
CA LEU A 215 -21.31 2.55 0.01
C LEU A 215 -19.90 3.12 0.09
N HIS A 216 -18.92 2.48 -0.54
CA HIS A 216 -17.52 2.95 -0.51
C HIS A 216 -17.13 3.71 -1.77
N ARG A 217 -15.99 4.40 -1.68
CA ARG A 217 -15.29 5.10 -2.76
C ARG A 217 -13.82 4.68 -2.77
N ASP A 218 -13.33 4.33 -3.95
CA ASP A 218 -11.98 3.83 -4.19
C ASP A 218 -11.00 4.99 -4.41
N LEU A 219 -10.54 5.54 -3.29
CA LEU A 219 -9.63 6.67 -3.29
C LEU A 219 -8.18 6.25 -3.65
N ARG A 220 -7.80 5.01 -3.35
CA ARG A 220 -6.48 4.45 -3.69
C ARG A 220 -6.29 4.41 -5.22
N ARG A 221 -7.29 3.90 -5.94
CA ARG A 221 -7.27 3.91 -7.41
C ARG A 221 -7.08 5.33 -7.95
N LEU A 222 -7.83 6.31 -7.44
CA LEU A 222 -7.66 7.70 -7.87
C LEU A 222 -6.24 8.22 -7.56
N ALA A 223 -5.70 7.91 -6.37
CA ALA A 223 -4.32 8.25 -6.01
C ALA A 223 -3.31 7.66 -7.00
N HIS A 224 -3.51 6.42 -7.45
CA HIS A 224 -2.66 5.82 -8.49
C HIS A 224 -2.81 6.50 -9.85
N GLU A 225 -4.02 6.92 -10.21
CA GLU A 225 -4.33 7.54 -11.51
C GLU A 225 -3.80 8.97 -11.65
N ILE A 226 -3.91 9.80 -10.61
CA ILE A 226 -3.51 11.22 -10.66
C ILE A 226 -2.34 11.59 -9.75
N GLY A 227 -1.95 10.71 -8.83
CA GLY A 227 -0.72 10.84 -8.04
C GLY A 227 -0.80 11.59 -6.72
N PHE A 228 -1.95 12.09 -6.26
CA PHE A 228 -1.95 12.76 -4.96
C PHE A 228 -1.45 11.83 -3.84
N GLU A 229 -0.75 12.40 -2.87
CA GLU A 229 -0.12 11.67 -1.77
C GLU A 229 -1.09 11.40 -0.62
N ARG A 230 -1.96 12.38 -0.35
CA ARG A 230 -2.91 12.38 0.76
C ARG A 230 -4.21 13.07 0.38
N ALA A 231 -5.29 12.70 1.05
CA ALA A 231 -6.58 13.37 0.93
C ALA A 231 -7.20 13.65 2.29
N LYS A 232 -7.86 14.81 2.42
CA LYS A 232 -8.73 15.16 3.54
C LYS A 232 -10.13 15.35 3.00
N ILE A 233 -11.03 14.42 3.31
CA ILE A 233 -12.41 14.49 2.82
C ILE A 233 -13.21 15.43 3.71
N THR A 234 -13.69 16.52 3.13
CA THR A 234 -14.40 17.61 3.85
C THR A 234 -15.91 17.56 3.67
N LEU A 235 -16.39 16.93 2.58
CA LEU A 235 -17.81 16.70 2.34
C LEU A 235 -17.98 15.39 1.58
N ARG A 236 -18.98 14.60 1.98
CA ARG A 236 -19.45 13.41 1.29
C ARG A 236 -20.90 13.64 0.90
N THR A 237 -21.25 13.42 -0.36
CA THR A 237 -22.65 13.40 -0.81
C THR A 237 -22.89 12.12 -1.63
N ALA A 238 -24.13 11.87 -2.04
CA ALA A 238 -24.42 10.75 -2.93
C ALA A 238 -23.71 10.88 -4.29
N GLN A 239 -23.55 12.12 -4.77
CA GLN A 239 -23.05 12.43 -6.11
C GLN A 239 -21.52 12.61 -6.19
N GLY A 240 -20.87 12.98 -5.09
CA GLY A 240 -19.44 13.27 -5.11
C GLY A 240 -18.83 13.57 -3.75
N LEU A 241 -17.54 13.86 -3.77
CA LEU A 241 -16.76 14.27 -2.60
C LEU A 241 -16.17 15.66 -2.82
N VAL A 242 -16.08 16.44 -1.74
CA VAL A 242 -15.16 17.59 -1.68
C VAL A 242 -14.00 17.20 -0.79
N ALA A 243 -12.79 17.24 -1.32
CA ALA A 243 -11.59 16.86 -0.60
C ALA A 243 -10.47 17.87 -0.82
N ASP A 244 -9.59 18.03 0.16
CA ASP A 244 -8.29 18.64 -0.08
C ASP A 244 -7.32 17.51 -0.45
N LEU A 245 -6.67 17.60 -1.61
CA LEU A 245 -5.69 16.63 -2.10
C LEU A 245 -4.28 17.21 -1.96
N ARG A 246 -3.32 16.41 -1.49
CA ARG A 246 -1.93 16.84 -1.34
C ARG A 246 -1.09 16.38 -2.52
N PHE A 247 -0.44 17.33 -3.19
CA PHE A 247 0.51 17.10 -4.28
C PHE A 247 1.84 17.76 -3.92
N SER A 248 2.94 16.99 -3.85
CA SER A 248 4.26 17.54 -3.53
C SER A 248 4.31 18.33 -2.22
N GLY A 249 3.57 17.89 -1.19
CA GLY A 249 3.44 18.62 0.08
C GLY A 249 2.45 19.80 0.08
N GLU A 250 1.97 20.27 -1.08
CA GLU A 250 0.95 21.33 -1.17
C GLU A 250 -0.47 20.76 -1.21
N TRP A 251 -1.40 21.36 -0.46
CA TRP A 251 -2.83 21.00 -0.50
C TRP A 251 -3.59 21.81 -1.55
N ALA A 252 -4.49 21.13 -2.25
CA ALA A 252 -5.38 21.68 -3.27
C ALA A 252 -6.83 21.25 -3.01
N LYS A 253 -7.75 22.20 -2.93
CA LYS A 253 -9.18 21.86 -2.79
C LYS A 253 -9.72 21.29 -4.10
N ALA A 254 -10.42 20.17 -4.04
CA ALA A 254 -10.86 19.41 -5.20
C ALA A 254 -12.33 18.97 -5.10
N VAL A 255 -12.96 18.84 -6.27
CA VAL A 255 -14.24 18.14 -6.45
C VAL A 255 -13.95 16.79 -7.10
N LEU A 256 -14.47 15.73 -6.50
CA LEU A 256 -14.38 14.36 -7.02
C LEU A 256 -15.77 13.87 -7.40
N ASP A 257 -15.98 13.56 -8.68
CA ASP A 257 -17.22 12.94 -9.14
C ASP A 257 -17.21 11.46 -8.74
N SER A 258 -18.36 10.94 -8.30
CA SER A 258 -18.54 9.52 -7.96
C SER A 258 -19.39 8.82 -9.01
N ASP A 259 -18.86 7.74 -9.58
CA ASP A 259 -19.60 6.77 -10.40
C ASP A 259 -19.55 5.41 -9.69
N GLY A 260 -20.60 5.12 -8.91
CA GLY A 260 -20.58 4.02 -7.95
C GLY A 260 -19.41 4.16 -6.97
N ALA A 261 -18.50 3.19 -6.97
CA ALA A 261 -17.31 3.18 -6.14
C ALA A 261 -16.13 3.93 -6.77
N LYS A 262 -16.15 4.15 -8.09
CA LYS A 262 -15.08 4.84 -8.81
C LYS A 262 -15.14 6.33 -8.54
N LEU A 263 -13.97 6.93 -8.30
CA LEU A 263 -13.80 8.38 -8.22
C LEU A 263 -13.06 8.90 -9.44
N SER A 264 -13.34 10.14 -9.82
CA SER A 264 -12.55 10.90 -10.81
C SER A 264 -12.35 12.33 -10.35
N LEU A 265 -11.18 12.92 -10.62
CA LEU A 265 -10.92 14.33 -10.32
C LEU A 265 -11.68 15.20 -11.32
N ARG A 266 -12.69 15.93 -10.85
CA ARG A 266 -13.48 16.82 -11.70
C ARG A 266 -12.82 18.18 -11.90
N CYS A 267 -12.38 18.81 -10.82
CA CYS A 267 -11.69 20.10 -10.86
C CYS A 267 -10.92 20.37 -9.56
N LEU A 268 -9.96 21.31 -9.64
CA LEU A 268 -9.28 21.90 -8.50
C LEU A 268 -9.76 23.33 -8.32
N ALA A 269 -10.29 23.66 -7.13
CA ALA A 269 -10.72 25.00 -6.75
C ALA A 269 -9.51 25.83 -6.30
N GLU A 270 -8.55 25.96 -7.21
CA GLU A 270 -7.28 26.67 -7.05
C GLU A 270 -7.11 27.69 -8.17
N ARG A 271 -6.32 28.74 -7.96
CA ARG A 271 -6.01 29.72 -9.02
C ARG A 271 -5.21 29.08 -10.17
N GLN A 272 -5.27 29.66 -11.36
CA GLN A 272 -4.63 29.15 -12.57
C GLN A 272 -3.14 28.81 -12.39
N ASP A 273 -2.36 29.69 -11.75
CA ASP A 273 -0.95 29.46 -11.47
C ASP A 273 -0.73 28.18 -10.65
N ARG A 274 -1.49 27.99 -9.57
CA ARG A 274 -1.43 26.78 -8.74
C ARG A 274 -1.90 25.54 -9.51
N ARG A 275 -3.01 25.62 -10.25
CA ARG A 275 -3.50 24.50 -11.08
C ARG A 275 -2.46 24.06 -12.09
N THR A 276 -1.80 25.01 -12.76
CA THR A 276 -0.72 24.70 -13.71
C THR A 276 0.47 24.04 -13.02
N ARG A 277 0.85 24.46 -11.80
CA ARG A 277 1.87 23.75 -11.01
C ARG A 277 1.46 22.31 -10.70
N PHE A 278 0.22 22.09 -10.26
CA PHE A 278 -0.28 20.73 -9.99
C PHE A 278 -0.31 19.87 -11.25
N SER A 279 -0.81 20.38 -12.38
CA SER A 279 -0.80 19.63 -13.65
C SER A 279 0.61 19.27 -14.10
N ARG A 280 1.59 20.19 -13.98
CA ARG A 280 3.00 19.88 -14.26
C ARG A 280 3.54 18.81 -13.32
N TRP A 281 3.21 18.89 -12.03
CA TRP A 281 3.61 17.89 -11.05
C TRP A 281 3.05 16.51 -11.41
N ILE A 282 1.74 16.41 -11.66
CA ILE A 282 1.05 15.15 -12.03
C ILE A 282 1.71 14.51 -13.26
N ALA A 283 2.05 15.32 -14.26
CA ALA A 283 2.76 14.86 -15.45
C ALA A 283 4.19 14.39 -15.13
N SER A 284 4.93 15.16 -14.32
CA SER A 284 6.31 14.84 -13.94
C SER A 284 6.43 13.60 -13.03
N ASP A 285 5.39 13.30 -12.24
CA ASP A 285 5.32 12.15 -11.34
C ASP A 285 4.84 10.87 -12.05
N ALA A 286 4.22 10.99 -13.23
CA ALA A 286 3.66 9.87 -13.96
C ALA A 286 4.66 8.71 -14.22
N PRO A 287 5.94 8.96 -14.60
CA PRO A 287 6.98 7.93 -14.66
C PRO A 287 7.11 7.10 -13.39
N ARG A 288 7.21 7.77 -12.22
CA ARG A 288 7.33 7.10 -10.92
C ARG A 288 6.10 6.23 -10.66
N ARG A 289 4.90 6.73 -10.93
CA ARG A 289 3.64 5.96 -10.76
C ARG A 289 3.57 4.73 -11.64
N ARG A 290 4.02 4.82 -12.89
CA ARG A 290 4.13 3.66 -13.80
C ARG A 290 5.14 2.65 -13.29
N GLY A 291 6.31 3.10 -12.81
CA GLY A 291 7.32 2.26 -12.18
C GLY A 291 6.78 1.49 -10.97
N LEU A 292 6.06 2.18 -10.06
CA LEU A 292 5.41 1.54 -8.91
C LEU A 292 4.30 0.56 -9.31
N ALA A 293 3.55 0.84 -10.39
CA ALA A 293 2.57 -0.11 -10.91
C ALA A 293 3.23 -1.39 -11.45
N ARG A 294 4.38 -1.27 -12.13
CA ARG A 294 5.19 -2.42 -12.56
C ARG A 294 5.78 -3.19 -11.38
N LEU A 295 6.19 -2.49 -10.32
CA LEU A 295 6.64 -3.11 -9.07
C LEU A 295 5.55 -3.99 -8.45
N ARG A 296 4.32 -3.46 -8.30
CA ARG A 296 3.18 -4.27 -7.82
C ARG A 296 2.86 -5.46 -8.73
N ALA A 297 3.00 -5.30 -10.04
CA ALA A 297 2.81 -6.40 -10.99
C ALA A 297 3.94 -7.45 -10.94
N ALA A 298 5.16 -7.08 -10.54
CA ALA A 298 6.24 -8.02 -10.26
C ALA A 298 5.95 -8.81 -8.98
N VAL A 299 5.53 -8.13 -7.92
CA VAL A 299 5.06 -8.76 -6.67
C VAL A 299 3.91 -9.74 -6.94
N ASP A 300 2.90 -9.36 -7.74
CA ASP A 300 1.81 -10.26 -8.14
C ASP A 300 2.32 -11.57 -8.76
N ARG A 301 3.35 -11.46 -9.62
CA ARG A 301 3.97 -12.61 -10.28
C ARG A 301 4.76 -13.47 -9.30
N GLU A 302 5.59 -12.86 -8.45
CA GLU A 302 6.34 -13.61 -7.43
C GLU A 302 5.43 -14.36 -6.44
N LEU A 303 4.29 -13.76 -6.08
CA LEU A 303 3.28 -14.41 -5.25
C LEU A 303 2.61 -15.59 -5.96
N ALA A 304 2.37 -15.48 -7.26
CA ALA A 304 1.81 -16.56 -8.07
C ALA A 304 2.82 -17.68 -8.33
N GLU A 305 4.11 -17.36 -8.45
CA GLU A 305 5.21 -18.32 -8.53
C GLU A 305 5.44 -19.05 -7.20
N ALA A 306 5.13 -18.40 -6.07
CA ALA A 306 5.24 -18.97 -4.73
C ALA A 306 6.62 -19.57 -4.44
N LEU A 307 7.68 -18.84 -4.84
CA LEU A 307 9.07 -19.26 -4.74
C LEU A 307 9.44 -19.76 -3.34
N PRO A 308 10.29 -20.79 -3.23
CA PRO A 308 10.57 -21.42 -1.95
C PRO A 308 11.42 -20.48 -1.10
N PHE A 309 11.20 -20.53 0.21
CA PHE A 309 12.11 -19.88 1.14
C PHE A 309 13.47 -20.59 1.10
N ASP A 310 14.55 -19.81 1.04
CA ASP A 310 15.91 -20.34 1.03
C ASP A 310 16.32 -20.80 2.42
N ARG A 311 15.85 -22.00 2.77
CA ARG A 311 16.23 -22.74 3.96
C ARG A 311 16.24 -24.23 3.62
N PRO A 312 17.33 -24.97 3.95
CA PRO A 312 17.35 -26.42 3.82
C PRO A 312 16.15 -27.07 4.54
N ARG A 313 15.63 -28.19 4.05
CA ARG A 313 14.55 -28.88 4.78
C ARG A 313 15.12 -29.38 6.12
N HIS A 314 14.21 -29.57 7.08
CA HIS A 314 14.52 -29.94 8.46
C HIS A 314 15.28 -28.88 9.28
N GLU A 315 15.77 -27.79 8.67
CA GLU A 315 16.30 -26.66 9.43
C GLU A 315 15.14 -25.86 10.08
N GLU A 316 15.19 -25.73 11.41
CA GLU A 316 14.17 -25.02 12.18
C GLU A 316 14.56 -23.56 12.42
N THR A 317 15.86 -23.28 12.47
CA THR A 317 16.42 -21.97 12.81
C THR A 317 16.74 -21.14 11.56
N ALA A 318 17.23 -19.91 11.74
CA ALA A 318 17.60 -19.03 10.64
C ALA A 318 19.09 -19.14 10.25
N ASP A 319 19.87 -19.98 10.92
CA ASP A 319 21.33 -19.99 10.83
C ASP A 319 21.85 -20.41 9.44
N ARG A 320 21.04 -21.15 8.69
CA ARG A 320 21.33 -21.65 7.35
C ARG A 320 20.45 -21.03 6.26
N ASP A 321 19.73 -19.95 6.60
CA ASP A 321 18.96 -19.22 5.60
C ASP A 321 19.91 -18.65 4.53
N GLY A 322 19.59 -18.87 3.26
CA GLY A 322 20.40 -18.38 2.15
C GLY A 322 21.48 -19.34 1.63
N GLN A 323 21.45 -20.63 1.98
CA GLN A 323 22.46 -21.59 1.51
C GLN A 323 22.06 -22.33 0.23
N LEU A 324 20.77 -22.40 -0.12
CA LEU A 324 20.27 -23.13 -1.29
C LEU A 324 20.43 -22.35 -2.61
N ARG A 325 20.24 -21.02 -2.63
CA ARG A 325 20.29 -20.22 -3.88
C ARG A 325 21.62 -20.35 -4.63
N PRO A 326 22.81 -20.40 -3.98
CA PRO A 326 24.07 -20.66 -4.68
C PRO A 326 24.09 -22.02 -5.40
N ALA A 327 23.66 -23.09 -4.71
CA ALA A 327 23.57 -24.43 -5.29
C ALA A 327 22.55 -24.49 -6.44
N TRP A 328 21.38 -23.87 -6.24
CA TRP A 328 20.38 -23.68 -7.30
C TRP A 328 20.95 -22.95 -8.51
N ARG A 329 21.69 -21.85 -8.31
CA ARG A 329 22.24 -21.02 -9.40
C ARG A 329 23.27 -21.81 -10.22
N TRP A 330 24.09 -22.62 -9.56
CA TRP A 330 25.01 -23.53 -10.25
C TRP A 330 24.24 -24.56 -11.09
N ALA A 331 23.27 -25.25 -10.50
CA ALA A 331 22.50 -26.28 -11.17
C ALA A 331 21.67 -25.75 -12.35
N TYR A 332 21.06 -24.57 -12.19
CA TYR A 332 20.37 -23.85 -13.24
C TYR A 332 21.30 -23.58 -14.43
N ARG A 333 22.48 -22.99 -14.20
CA ARG A 333 23.47 -22.72 -15.25
C ARG A 333 24.02 -23.98 -15.92
N ALA A 334 24.11 -25.08 -15.17
CA ALA A 334 24.50 -26.38 -15.69
C ALA A 334 23.38 -27.10 -16.47
N GLY A 335 22.19 -26.50 -16.59
CA GLY A 335 21.05 -27.10 -17.30
C GLY A 335 20.39 -28.27 -16.56
N LEU A 336 20.67 -28.42 -15.27
CA LEU A 336 20.10 -29.49 -14.45
C LEU A 336 18.64 -29.18 -14.10
N THR A 337 17.87 -30.24 -13.85
CA THR A 337 16.46 -30.14 -13.43
C THR A 337 16.28 -30.16 -11.91
N ALA A 338 17.30 -30.60 -11.17
CA ALA A 338 17.34 -30.66 -9.72
C ALA A 338 18.80 -30.54 -9.23
N PHE A 339 18.97 -30.26 -7.94
CA PHE A 339 20.25 -30.26 -7.25
C PHE A 339 20.14 -30.91 -5.88
N SER A 340 21.23 -31.48 -5.37
CA SER A 340 21.28 -32.07 -4.04
C SER A 340 21.92 -31.10 -3.04
N TYR A 341 21.37 -31.05 -1.83
CA TYR A 341 21.93 -30.31 -0.70
C TYR A 341 21.58 -31.08 0.59
N ASP A 342 22.58 -31.43 1.40
CA ASP A 342 22.45 -32.30 2.59
C ASP A 342 21.62 -33.57 2.32
N ASP A 343 22.01 -34.34 1.30
CA ASP A 343 21.37 -35.58 0.85
C ASP A 343 19.90 -35.45 0.40
N GLU A 344 19.39 -34.23 0.29
CA GLU A 344 18.05 -33.96 -0.22
C GLU A 344 18.06 -33.35 -1.61
N SER A 345 17.08 -33.73 -2.42
CA SER A 345 16.88 -33.20 -3.76
C SER A 345 15.92 -32.01 -3.78
N TYR A 346 16.35 -30.92 -4.42
CA TYR A 346 15.60 -29.68 -4.63
C TYR A 346 15.40 -29.43 -6.13
N PRO A 347 14.20 -28.99 -6.55
CA PRO A 347 13.95 -28.70 -7.95
C PRO A 347 14.64 -27.41 -8.41
N VAL A 348 15.11 -27.38 -9.65
CA VAL A 348 15.57 -26.13 -10.31
C VAL A 348 14.39 -25.37 -10.93
N TYR A 349 13.40 -26.12 -11.43
CA TYR A 349 12.19 -25.59 -12.07
C TYR A 349 10.95 -26.10 -11.37
N ASP A 350 9.86 -25.33 -11.40
CA ASP A 350 8.55 -25.80 -10.95
C ASP A 350 7.90 -26.78 -11.95
N VAL A 351 6.66 -27.18 -11.66
CA VAL A 351 5.93 -28.16 -12.49
C VAL A 351 5.55 -27.59 -13.87
N GLU A 352 5.46 -26.27 -14.02
CA GLU A 352 5.26 -25.57 -15.29
C GLU A 352 6.57 -25.32 -16.05
N GLY A 353 7.72 -25.72 -15.50
CA GLY A 353 9.04 -25.49 -16.11
C GLY A 353 9.57 -24.07 -15.92
N ARG A 354 8.98 -23.26 -15.05
CA ARG A 354 9.49 -21.93 -14.68
C ARG A 354 10.64 -22.10 -13.69
N PRO A 355 11.68 -21.24 -13.74
CA PRO A 355 12.79 -21.31 -12.78
C PRO A 355 12.28 -21.07 -11.36
N HIS A 356 12.77 -21.85 -10.40
CA HIS A 356 12.26 -21.89 -9.03
C HIS A 356 13.35 -21.50 -8.01
N PRO A 357 13.94 -20.28 -8.11
CA PRO A 357 15.05 -19.86 -7.25
C PRO A 357 14.59 -19.71 -5.79
N PRO A 358 15.30 -20.33 -4.82
CA PRO A 358 15.10 -20.05 -3.41
C PRO A 358 15.42 -18.60 -3.06
N GLN A 359 14.62 -17.99 -2.19
CA GLN A 359 14.76 -16.59 -1.78
C GLN A 359 14.67 -16.43 -0.25
N VAL A 360 15.46 -15.51 0.31
CA VAL A 360 15.21 -14.94 1.65
C VAL A 360 14.43 -13.61 1.52
N CYS A 361 14.04 -13.00 2.65
CA CYS A 361 13.23 -11.78 2.63
C CYS A 361 13.83 -10.61 1.83
N VAL A 362 15.15 -10.40 1.88
CA VAL A 362 15.81 -9.34 1.08
C VAL A 362 15.85 -9.69 -0.40
N ASP A 363 16.02 -10.96 -0.74
CA ASP A 363 15.98 -11.40 -2.14
C ASP A 363 14.63 -11.07 -2.76
N PHE A 364 13.52 -11.37 -2.08
CA PHE A 364 12.17 -11.01 -2.55
C PHE A 364 12.06 -9.52 -2.88
N VAL A 365 12.52 -8.66 -1.97
CA VAL A 365 12.44 -7.21 -2.17
C VAL A 365 13.29 -6.76 -3.36
N LEU A 366 14.55 -7.17 -3.43
CA LEU A 366 15.46 -6.77 -4.52
C LEU A 366 15.04 -7.38 -5.86
N ASP A 367 14.65 -8.64 -5.87
CA ASP A 367 14.18 -9.33 -7.06
C ASP A 367 12.87 -8.69 -7.57
N SER A 368 11.98 -8.20 -6.70
CA SER A 368 10.79 -7.44 -7.13
C SER A 368 11.15 -6.18 -7.91
N TYR A 369 12.18 -5.44 -7.49
CA TYR A 369 12.71 -4.29 -8.21
C TYR A 369 13.35 -4.69 -9.55
N GLU A 370 14.21 -5.70 -9.55
CA GLU A 370 14.88 -6.18 -10.76
C GLU A 370 13.85 -6.72 -11.78
N ARG A 371 12.89 -7.54 -11.34
CA ARG A 371 11.80 -8.09 -12.17
C ARG A 371 10.88 -7.01 -12.73
N ALA A 372 10.59 -5.99 -11.94
CA ALA A 372 9.83 -4.83 -12.40
C ALA A 372 10.55 -4.05 -13.51
N SER A 373 11.89 -4.11 -13.55
CA SER A 373 12.73 -3.55 -14.60
C SER A 373 13.03 -4.50 -15.78
N GLY A 374 12.48 -5.72 -15.74
CA GLY A 374 12.65 -6.72 -16.81
C GLY A 374 13.63 -7.85 -16.54
N THR A 375 14.13 -8.02 -15.32
CA THR A 375 15.05 -9.12 -14.99
C THR A 375 14.32 -10.44 -14.76
N TRP A 376 14.65 -11.50 -15.51
CA TRP A 376 14.02 -12.82 -15.41
C TRP A 376 15.00 -13.96 -15.70
N PHE A 377 14.75 -15.13 -15.12
CA PHE A 377 15.42 -16.36 -15.52
C PHE A 377 14.65 -17.02 -16.68
N THR A 378 15.35 -17.52 -17.69
CA THR A 378 14.73 -18.25 -18.80
C THR A 378 14.16 -19.61 -18.35
N ALA A 379 12.99 -19.97 -18.87
CA ALA A 379 12.29 -21.21 -18.55
C ALA A 379 13.00 -22.46 -19.10
N LYS A 380 12.65 -23.62 -18.54
CA LYS A 380 13.15 -24.94 -18.95
C LYS A 380 12.98 -25.14 -20.46
N GLY A 381 14.00 -25.69 -21.11
CA GLY A 381 14.05 -25.90 -22.56
C GLY A 381 14.74 -24.76 -23.32
N ASN A 382 14.87 -23.58 -22.72
CA ASN A 382 15.74 -22.53 -23.24
C ASN A 382 17.15 -22.66 -22.66
N THR A 383 18.13 -21.98 -23.28
CA THR A 383 19.46 -21.83 -22.68
C THR A 383 19.34 -21.15 -21.31
N PRO A 384 19.81 -21.77 -20.21
CA PRO A 384 19.69 -21.21 -18.88
C PRO A 384 20.44 -19.88 -18.78
N THR A 385 19.71 -18.78 -18.60
CA THR A 385 20.26 -17.43 -18.58
C THR A 385 19.38 -16.54 -17.71
N ARG A 386 20.02 -15.65 -16.94
CA ARG A 386 19.34 -14.52 -16.29
C ARG A 386 19.35 -13.36 -17.29
N VAL A 387 18.20 -13.11 -17.91
CA VAL A 387 17.98 -11.90 -18.71
C VAL A 387 17.97 -10.72 -17.75
N VAL A 388 18.87 -9.77 -17.94
CA VAL A 388 19.02 -8.61 -17.07
C VAL A 388 18.18 -7.46 -17.62
N GLY A 389 17.34 -6.89 -16.76
CA GLY A 389 16.53 -5.71 -17.04
C GLY A 389 17.30 -4.40 -16.93
N ALA A 390 16.59 -3.29 -16.81
CA ALA A 390 17.21 -1.97 -16.68
C ALA A 390 17.84 -1.71 -15.29
N LEU A 391 17.57 -2.58 -14.32
CA LEU A 391 18.12 -2.55 -12.97
C LEU A 391 18.67 -3.94 -12.59
N ASP A 392 19.93 -3.96 -12.16
CA ASP A 392 20.60 -5.12 -11.57
C ASP A 392 21.39 -4.65 -10.36
N PHE A 393 21.06 -5.14 -9.16
CA PHE A 393 21.78 -4.72 -7.96
C PHE A 393 23.18 -5.31 -7.89
N ASP A 394 23.42 -6.45 -8.54
CA ASP A 394 24.76 -7.07 -8.61
C ASP A 394 25.75 -6.11 -9.32
N ASP A 395 25.33 -5.48 -10.42
CA ASP A 395 26.12 -4.50 -11.18
C ASP A 395 26.31 -3.16 -10.45
N LEU A 396 25.47 -2.89 -9.45
CA LEU A 396 25.55 -1.69 -8.61
C LEU A 396 26.47 -1.87 -7.39
N GLY A 397 27.11 -3.04 -7.23
CA GLY A 397 28.18 -3.24 -6.25
C GLY A 397 27.73 -3.65 -4.85
N ILE A 398 26.51 -4.17 -4.69
CA ILE A 398 26.06 -4.73 -3.40
C ILE A 398 26.90 -5.97 -3.04
N LYS A 399 27.74 -5.88 -2.00
CA LYS A 399 28.68 -6.96 -1.64
C LYS A 399 27.98 -8.23 -1.14
N ASN A 400 26.91 -8.08 -0.35
CA ASN A 400 26.10 -9.18 0.17
C ASN A 400 24.62 -8.84 0.00
N ARG A 401 24.04 -9.17 -1.16
CA ARG A 401 22.65 -8.85 -1.48
C ARG A 401 21.61 -9.53 -0.59
N ARG A 402 22.02 -10.53 0.21
CA ARG A 402 21.10 -11.41 0.94
C ARG A 402 20.91 -11.02 2.40
N GLY A 403 21.77 -10.17 2.93
CA GLY A 403 21.72 -9.70 4.32
C GLY A 403 20.92 -8.42 4.48
N VAL A 404 20.01 -8.37 5.46
CA VAL A 404 19.20 -7.17 5.76
C VAL A 404 20.09 -5.97 6.10
N LEU A 405 21.13 -6.16 6.93
CA LEU A 405 22.10 -5.11 7.25
C LEU A 405 23.05 -4.77 6.09
N ALA A 406 23.32 -5.72 5.21
CA ALA A 406 24.17 -5.47 4.05
C ALA A 406 23.43 -4.62 3.00
N PHE A 407 22.13 -4.86 2.81
CA PHE A 407 21.28 -3.97 2.02
C PHE A 407 21.19 -2.57 2.63
N GLU A 408 21.05 -2.48 3.96
CA GLU A 408 21.08 -1.19 4.65
C GLU A 408 22.34 -0.40 4.34
N LYS A 409 23.51 -1.03 4.55
CA LYS A 409 24.81 -0.40 4.32
C LYS A 409 24.99 0.03 2.87
N PHE A 410 24.54 -0.81 1.93
CA PHE A 410 24.55 -0.46 0.51
C PHE A 410 23.68 0.76 0.20
N ALA A 411 22.48 0.85 0.78
CA ALA A 411 21.58 1.99 0.60
C ALA A 411 22.14 3.28 1.22
N GLU A 412 22.78 3.18 2.39
CA GLU A 412 23.51 4.28 3.03
C GLU A 412 24.68 4.77 2.17
N ASP A 413 25.46 3.84 1.62
CA ASP A 413 26.64 4.13 0.77
C ASP A 413 26.28 4.62 -0.64
N SER A 414 25.02 4.47 -1.05
CA SER A 414 24.54 4.81 -2.40
C SER A 414 23.46 5.90 -2.36
N PRO A 415 23.76 7.11 -1.84
CA PRO A 415 22.78 8.18 -1.66
C PRO A 415 22.22 8.71 -2.99
N GLU A 416 22.83 8.42 -4.13
CA GLU A 416 22.29 8.72 -5.45
C GLU A 416 21.17 7.76 -5.88
N LEU A 417 21.13 6.56 -5.30
CA LEU A 417 20.11 5.55 -5.55
C LEU A 417 19.00 5.58 -4.51
N PHE A 418 19.34 5.88 -3.25
CA PHE A 418 18.42 5.75 -2.13
C PHE A 418 18.40 6.97 -1.20
N GLU A 419 17.26 7.17 -0.54
CA GLU A 419 17.21 7.86 0.75
C GLU A 419 17.20 6.79 1.85
N HIS A 420 18.13 6.88 2.79
CA HIS A 420 18.21 5.98 3.94
C HIS A 420 17.82 6.72 5.22
N LEU A 421 17.10 6.03 6.10
CA LEU A 421 16.76 6.48 7.44
C LEU A 421 16.89 5.29 8.39
N ARG A 422 17.72 5.42 9.42
CA ARG A 422 17.79 4.46 10.53
C ARG A 422 16.98 4.96 11.71
N PHE A 423 16.30 4.05 12.41
CA PHE A 423 15.60 4.35 13.66
C PHE A 423 16.51 3.99 14.84
N GLU A 424 16.84 4.96 15.67
CA GLU A 424 17.67 4.74 16.87
C GLU A 424 16.89 4.00 17.96
N ALA A 425 17.60 3.38 18.90
CA ALA A 425 16.99 2.47 19.87
C ALA A 425 15.90 3.15 20.72
N GLU A 426 16.07 4.42 21.02
CA GLU A 426 15.17 5.27 21.81
C GLU A 426 13.89 5.63 21.04
N ASP A 427 13.99 5.74 19.71
CA ASP A 427 12.87 6.08 18.82
C ASP A 427 12.06 4.86 18.40
N ARG A 428 12.56 3.64 18.67
CA ARG A 428 11.92 2.40 18.27
C ARG A 428 10.71 2.06 19.13
N VAL A 429 9.54 2.12 18.51
CA VAL A 429 8.31 1.58 19.10
C VAL A 429 8.24 0.07 18.86
N LYS A 430 8.15 -0.72 19.94
CA LYS A 430 7.97 -2.18 19.84
C LYS A 430 6.52 -2.50 19.46
N PHE A 431 6.33 -3.55 18.67
CA PHE A 431 4.99 -3.95 18.23
C PHE A 431 4.10 -4.46 19.36
N LEU A 432 4.66 -4.89 20.49
CA LEU A 432 3.92 -5.20 21.71
C LEU A 432 2.98 -4.04 22.09
N GLU A 433 3.42 -2.80 21.88
CA GLU A 433 2.65 -1.55 22.05
C GLU A 433 1.86 -1.19 20.77
N ARG A 434 1.06 -2.14 20.24
CA ARG A 434 0.40 -2.04 18.92
C ARG A 434 -0.21 -0.68 18.57
N ARG A 435 -1.02 -0.12 19.49
CA ARG A 435 -1.67 1.19 19.28
C ARG A 435 -0.62 2.29 19.08
N ARG A 436 0.39 2.34 19.95
CA ARG A 436 1.49 3.30 19.84
C ARG A 436 2.29 3.10 18.55
N PHE A 437 2.50 1.84 18.15
CA PHE A 437 3.20 1.52 16.90
C PHE A 437 2.41 2.03 15.67
N PHE A 438 1.10 1.83 15.62
CA PHE A 438 0.27 2.33 14.53
C PHE A 438 0.13 3.86 14.56
N SER A 439 -0.04 4.47 15.73
CA SER A 439 0.01 5.93 15.89
C SER A 439 1.32 6.50 15.36
N PHE A 440 2.46 5.89 15.71
CA PHE A 440 3.78 6.30 15.22
C PHE A 440 3.84 6.30 13.68
N LEU A 441 3.32 5.26 13.02
CA LEU A 441 3.28 5.19 11.55
C LEU A 441 2.41 6.29 10.93
N VAL A 442 1.27 6.64 11.56
CA VAL A 442 0.39 7.73 11.09
C VAL A 442 1.03 9.10 11.29
N GLU A 443 1.65 9.33 12.46
CA GLU A 443 2.36 10.58 12.78
C GLU A 443 3.54 10.82 11.83
N HIS A 444 4.18 9.74 11.38
CA HIS A 444 5.30 9.75 10.44
C HIS A 444 4.88 9.33 9.03
N ALA A 445 3.63 9.57 8.63
CA ALA A 445 3.10 9.12 7.34
C ALA A 445 3.90 9.62 6.12
N ASP A 446 4.60 10.76 6.21
CA ASP A 446 5.42 11.25 5.09
C ASP A 446 6.76 10.50 4.95
N THR A 447 7.16 9.80 6.01
CA THR A 447 8.36 8.96 6.10
C THR A 447 8.18 7.61 5.40
N PHE A 448 6.95 7.11 5.30
CA PHE A 448 6.64 5.81 4.70
C PHE A 448 5.81 5.98 3.43
N ARG A 449 6.30 5.48 2.30
CA ARG A 449 5.65 5.63 0.99
C ARG A 449 5.67 4.33 0.21
N ALA A 450 4.76 4.21 -0.76
CA ALA A 450 4.78 3.14 -1.75
C ALA A 450 6.14 3.07 -2.45
N GLY A 451 6.71 1.87 -2.50
CA GLY A 451 8.08 1.56 -2.95
C GLY A 451 9.12 1.57 -1.83
N ASP A 452 8.84 2.11 -0.64
CA ASP A 452 9.83 2.05 0.42
C ASP A 452 10.07 0.60 0.85
N VAL A 453 11.33 0.29 1.16
CA VAL A 453 11.73 -0.93 1.85
C VAL A 453 11.93 -0.59 3.31
N VAL A 454 11.29 -1.34 4.19
CA VAL A 454 11.46 -1.19 5.63
C VAL A 454 11.99 -2.49 6.21
N ALA A 455 12.91 -2.38 7.16
CA ALA A 455 13.35 -3.51 7.93
C ALA A 455 12.81 -3.44 9.34
N ILE A 456 12.50 -4.60 9.89
CA ILE A 456 12.16 -4.77 11.30
C ILE A 456 13.24 -5.62 11.98
N GLN A 457 13.45 -5.37 13.26
CA GLN A 457 14.40 -6.15 14.07
C GLN A 457 13.83 -6.36 15.47
N GLY A 458 14.08 -7.54 16.03
CA GLY A 458 13.79 -7.82 17.43
C GLY A 458 14.00 -9.28 17.80
N ARG A 459 13.96 -9.52 19.11
CA ARG A 459 14.14 -10.87 19.66
C ARG A 459 12.93 -11.76 19.36
N LYS A 460 13.15 -12.99 18.89
CA LYS A 460 12.12 -14.02 18.74
C LYS A 460 12.07 -14.93 19.97
N GLY A 461 11.13 -15.88 19.99
CA GLY A 461 10.96 -16.83 21.10
C GLY A 461 12.18 -17.74 21.33
N ASP A 462 13.01 -17.92 20.31
CA ASP A 462 14.32 -18.62 20.35
C ASP A 462 15.43 -17.81 21.06
N GLY A 463 15.16 -16.57 21.45
CA GLY A 463 16.13 -15.69 22.10
C GLY A 463 17.10 -14.99 21.15
N ASN A 464 17.07 -15.29 19.84
CA ASN A 464 17.94 -14.66 18.85
C ASN A 464 17.31 -13.38 18.30
N ILE A 465 18.17 -12.50 17.75
CA ILE A 465 17.71 -11.28 17.07
C ILE A 465 17.42 -11.63 15.61
N HIS A 466 16.16 -11.46 15.21
CA HIS A 466 15.75 -11.68 13.83
C HIS A 466 15.51 -10.36 13.13
N GLN A 467 15.91 -10.32 11.87
CA GLN A 467 15.68 -9.21 10.96
C GLN A 467 14.78 -9.66 9.82
N HIS A 468 14.01 -8.75 9.27
CA HIS A 468 13.13 -9.04 8.14
C HIS A 468 12.94 -7.78 7.30
N ALA A 469 13.07 -7.91 5.98
CA ALA A 469 12.83 -6.85 5.02
C ALA A 469 11.41 -6.96 4.44
N ILE A 470 10.75 -5.82 4.27
CA ILE A 470 9.36 -5.70 3.87
C ILE A 470 9.28 -4.60 2.80
N LEU A 471 8.54 -4.88 1.72
CA LEU A 471 8.22 -3.89 0.71
C LEU A 471 6.87 -3.24 1.04
N ILE A 472 6.82 -1.90 1.07
CA ILE A 472 5.57 -1.15 1.14
C ILE A 472 5.04 -0.99 -0.29
N GLU A 473 4.00 -1.74 -0.65
CA GLU A 473 3.38 -1.64 -1.98
C GLU A 473 2.50 -0.38 -2.12
N ASP A 474 1.89 0.04 -1.01
CA ASP A 474 0.95 1.15 -0.98
C ASP A 474 0.74 1.75 0.43
N THR A 475 0.08 2.90 0.46
CA THR A 475 -0.31 3.61 1.68
C THR A 475 -1.77 4.06 1.59
N ASP A 476 -2.49 4.08 2.71
CA ASP A 476 -3.85 4.60 2.79
C ASP A 476 -3.86 6.09 2.39
N PRO A 477 -4.59 6.51 1.34
CA PRO A 477 -4.61 7.90 0.89
C PRO A 477 -5.18 8.86 1.94
N VAL A 478 -5.95 8.39 2.94
CA VAL A 478 -6.51 9.26 3.98
C VAL A 478 -5.49 9.54 5.08
N THR A 479 -4.92 8.50 5.68
CA THR A 479 -4.02 8.60 6.85
C THR A 479 -2.53 8.52 6.50
N GLY A 480 -2.20 8.13 5.28
CA GLY A 480 -0.83 7.84 4.82
C GLY A 480 -0.21 6.62 5.50
N PHE A 481 -1.01 5.85 6.24
CA PHE A 481 -0.57 4.64 6.90
C PHE A 481 -0.16 3.57 5.86
N PRO A 482 1.02 2.93 6.00
CA PRO A 482 1.46 1.89 5.07
C PRO A 482 0.69 0.59 5.32
N ASP A 483 -0.46 0.41 4.66
CA ASP A 483 -1.36 -0.73 4.89
C ASP A 483 -1.14 -1.93 3.95
N ALA A 484 -0.52 -1.71 2.79
CA ALA A 484 -0.23 -2.78 1.83
C ALA A 484 1.26 -3.16 1.88
N LEU A 485 1.54 -4.32 2.48
CA LEU A 485 2.89 -4.84 2.64
C LEU A 485 3.05 -6.15 1.88
N ALA A 486 4.20 -6.33 1.24
CA ALA A 486 4.62 -7.59 0.66
C ALA A 486 5.92 -8.06 1.29
N ASP A 487 5.98 -9.35 1.59
CA ASP A 487 7.17 -9.97 2.16
C ASP A 487 7.31 -11.44 1.75
N GLN A 488 8.47 -12.00 2.09
CA GLN A 488 8.73 -13.43 2.03
C GLN A 488 9.20 -13.94 3.39
N MET A 489 8.24 -14.21 4.28
CA MET A 489 8.47 -15.01 5.48
C MET A 489 7.92 -16.43 5.26
N LYS A 490 8.81 -17.39 4.99
CA LYS A 490 8.52 -18.79 4.59
C LYS A 490 7.89 -18.97 3.20
N ARG A 491 7.02 -18.07 2.75
CA ARG A 491 6.56 -18.00 1.35
C ARG A 491 6.17 -16.56 1.00
N PRO A 492 6.29 -16.10 -0.25
CA PRO A 492 5.86 -14.78 -0.68
C PRO A 492 4.37 -14.54 -0.40
N ARG A 493 4.01 -13.42 0.25
CA ARG A 493 2.62 -13.04 0.53
C ARG A 493 2.45 -11.52 0.66
N ARG A 494 1.21 -11.07 0.45
CA ARG A 494 0.73 -9.79 1.00
C ARG A 494 0.28 -9.97 2.43
N ARG A 495 0.77 -9.13 3.34
CA ARG A 495 0.49 -9.18 4.77
C ARG A 495 0.15 -7.80 5.32
N THR A 496 -0.39 -7.80 6.52
CA THR A 496 -0.54 -6.60 7.36
C THR A 496 0.60 -6.54 8.36
N TRP A 497 0.77 -5.41 9.04
CA TRP A 497 1.71 -5.29 10.15
C TRP A 497 1.46 -6.34 11.24
N GLU A 498 0.21 -6.58 11.64
CA GLU A 498 -0.12 -7.66 12.58
C GLU A 498 0.30 -9.02 12.02
N GLY A 499 0.03 -9.28 10.74
CA GLY A 499 0.43 -10.54 10.10
C GLY A 499 1.94 -10.77 10.10
N ILE A 500 2.77 -9.73 10.05
CA ILE A 500 4.24 -9.84 10.04
C ILE A 500 4.81 -9.86 11.47
N MET A 501 4.30 -8.99 12.34
CA MET A 501 4.91 -8.66 13.63
C MET A 501 4.39 -9.53 14.78
N ALA A 502 3.19 -10.12 14.68
CA ALA A 502 2.57 -10.85 15.80
C ALA A 502 3.37 -12.07 16.27
N GLU A 503 4.13 -12.74 15.39
CA GLU A 503 5.01 -13.86 15.77
C GLU A 503 6.21 -13.43 16.62
N ALA A 504 6.53 -12.13 16.66
CA ALA A 504 7.67 -11.58 17.38
C ALA A 504 7.37 -10.14 17.83
N PRO A 505 6.51 -9.95 18.86
CA PRO A 505 6.01 -8.63 19.24
C PRO A 505 7.07 -7.70 19.82
N LEU A 506 8.26 -8.21 20.17
CA LEU A 506 9.40 -7.37 20.57
C LEU A 506 10.12 -6.71 19.39
N ARG A 507 9.71 -6.99 18.15
CA ARG A 507 10.23 -6.32 16.97
C ARG A 507 9.77 -4.87 16.90
N SER A 508 10.63 -4.04 16.33
CA SER A 508 10.39 -2.64 15.98
C SER A 508 10.99 -2.34 14.62
N LEU A 509 10.69 -1.17 14.05
CA LEU A 509 11.32 -0.71 12.81
C LEU A 509 12.82 -0.47 13.05
N LEU A 510 13.65 -0.98 12.15
CA LEU A 510 15.10 -0.82 12.17
C LEU A 510 15.55 0.32 11.25
N TYR A 511 15.12 0.27 9.99
CA TYR A 511 15.42 1.31 9.01
C TYR A 511 14.32 1.40 7.93
N ARG A 512 14.37 2.48 7.16
CA ARG A 512 13.65 2.69 5.90
C ARG A 512 14.65 3.05 4.80
N VAL A 513 14.50 2.42 3.65
CA VAL A 513 15.21 2.72 2.40
C VAL A 513 14.18 3.10 1.35
N ARG A 514 14.30 4.28 0.75
CA ARG A 514 13.42 4.76 -0.32
C ARG A 514 14.17 4.84 -1.64
N PRO A 515 13.66 4.24 -2.73
CA PRO A 515 14.26 4.42 -4.05
C PRO A 515 14.11 5.87 -4.51
N LYS A 516 15.22 6.47 -4.98
CA LYS A 516 15.19 7.79 -5.63
C LYS A 516 14.69 7.68 -7.06
N LYS A 517 14.59 8.85 -7.72
CA LYS A 517 14.16 8.97 -9.12
C LYS A 517 14.97 8.07 -10.07
N ARG A 518 16.28 7.89 -9.82
CA ARG A 518 17.15 7.03 -10.63
C ARG A 518 16.63 5.59 -10.69
N VAL A 519 16.38 4.98 -9.54
CA VAL A 519 15.85 3.61 -9.42
C VAL A 519 14.44 3.52 -10.01
N THR A 520 13.54 4.43 -9.62
CA THR A 520 12.13 4.39 -10.08
C THR A 520 11.97 4.61 -11.59
N THR A 521 12.87 5.35 -12.24
CA THR A 521 12.88 5.53 -13.70
C THR A 521 13.34 4.27 -14.43
N GLN A 522 14.25 3.48 -13.84
CA GLN A 522 14.66 2.20 -14.43
C GLN A 522 13.51 1.19 -14.46
N LEU A 523 12.56 1.28 -13.53
CA LEU A 523 11.38 0.41 -13.55
C LEU A 523 10.44 0.68 -14.74
N GLU A 524 10.48 1.87 -15.34
CA GLU A 524 9.62 2.22 -16.49
C GLU A 524 10.14 1.67 -17.82
N ARG A 525 11.44 1.43 -17.93
CA ARG A 525 12.05 0.85 -19.13
C ARG A 525 11.63 -0.61 -19.21
#